data_AF-A0LGA6-F1
#
_entry.id   AF-A0LGA6-F1
#
_cell.length_a   1.000
_cell.length_b   1.000
_cell.length_c   1.000
_cell.angle_alpha   90.00
_cell.angle_beta   90.00
_cell.angle_gamma   90.00
#
_symmetry.space_group_name_H-M   'P 1'
#
loop_
_entity.id
_entity.type
_entity.pdbx_description
1 polymer ?
#
loop_
_entity_poly.entity_id
_entity_poly.type
_entity_poly.pdbx_seq_one_letter_code
_entity_poly.pdbx_strand_id
1 'polypeptide(L)'
;MRSFESLIAKNNLSMEMARVESNPIIGNVDAIEGVEHYQCRLYRPGRKLDVYLSIGPGEGTLTLADVLYMLAMDASGCSMMKGYADCVDAQPLVFGTDGNFPEIGAFWQEFRGRCKQAARLKDFLGETSYRELETWGQTYTFHKTP
;
A
#
# COMPACT_ATOMS: atom_id res chain seq x y z
N MET A 1 12.51 19.48 -8.22
CA MET A 1 12.08 18.28 -8.96
C MET A 1 11.29 17.41 -7.99
N ARG A 2 10.03 17.06 -8.29
CA ARG A 2 9.20 16.19 -7.42
C ARG A 2 9.26 14.77 -8.00
N SER A 3 10.02 13.88 -7.37
CA SER A 3 10.17 12.49 -7.79
C SER A 3 10.46 11.60 -6.59
N PHE A 4 10.15 10.30 -6.70
CA PHE A 4 10.52 9.30 -5.68
C PHE A 4 12.02 9.33 -5.38
N GLU A 5 12.87 9.52 -6.39
CA GLU A 5 14.32 9.69 -6.20
C GLU A 5 14.69 10.85 -5.27
N SER A 6 13.97 11.97 -5.36
CA SER A 6 14.20 13.10 -4.47
C SER A 6 13.79 12.77 -3.03
N LEU A 7 12.72 12.01 -2.84
CA LEU A 7 12.27 11.54 -1.52
C LEU A 7 13.26 10.54 -0.91
N ILE A 8 13.76 9.62 -1.74
CA ILE A 8 14.77 8.62 -1.38
C ILE A 8 16.03 9.33 -0.89
N ALA A 9 16.59 10.23 -1.71
CA ALA A 9 17.81 10.96 -1.36
C ALA A 9 17.63 11.82 -0.09
N LYS A 10 16.52 12.58 0.00
CA LYS A 10 16.21 13.45 1.16
C LYS A 10 16.13 12.69 2.48
N ASN A 11 15.59 11.47 2.45
CA ASN A 11 15.38 10.66 3.66
C ASN A 11 16.45 9.58 3.87
N ASN A 12 17.45 9.50 2.97
CA ASN A 12 18.46 8.45 2.92
C ASN A 12 17.81 7.05 3.00
N LEU A 13 16.84 6.82 2.11
CA LEU A 13 16.11 5.57 2.04
C LEU A 13 16.90 4.50 1.31
N SER A 14 16.84 3.29 1.82
CA SER A 14 17.27 2.10 1.09
C SER A 14 16.31 0.94 1.35
N MET A 15 16.47 -0.14 0.60
CA MET A 15 15.56 -1.29 0.65
C MET A 15 16.31 -2.60 0.47
N GLU A 16 15.85 -3.61 1.21
CA GLU A 16 16.06 -5.02 0.90
C GLU A 16 14.72 -5.66 0.56
N MET A 17 14.71 -6.61 -0.37
CA MET A 17 13.49 -7.29 -0.79
C MET A 17 13.69 -8.79 -0.74
N ALA A 18 12.68 -9.49 -0.20
CA ALA A 18 12.62 -10.94 -0.18
C ALA A 18 11.23 -11.39 -0.62
N ARG A 19 11.18 -12.41 -1.47
CA ARG A 19 9.93 -13.12 -1.78
C ARG A 19 9.47 -13.87 -0.53
N VAL A 20 8.18 -13.84 -0.26
CA VAL A 20 7.54 -14.54 0.86
C VAL A 20 6.38 -15.40 0.36
N GLU A 21 5.97 -16.38 1.15
CA GLU A 21 4.90 -17.31 0.77
C GLU A 21 3.51 -16.65 0.80
N SER A 22 3.32 -15.62 1.64
CA SER A 22 2.03 -14.95 1.79
C SER A 22 2.21 -13.48 2.18
N ASN A 23 1.20 -12.66 1.83
CA ASN A 23 1.10 -11.28 2.29
C ASN A 23 0.18 -11.21 3.52
N PRO A 24 0.68 -10.82 4.72
CA PRO A 24 -0.12 -10.77 5.94
C PRO A 24 -1.21 -9.68 5.93
N ILE A 25 -1.26 -8.82 4.92
CA ILE A 25 -2.28 -7.77 4.72
C ILE A 25 -3.51 -8.30 3.99
N ILE A 26 -3.30 -9.22 3.05
CA ILE A 26 -4.36 -9.84 2.26
C ILE A 26 -4.81 -11.06 3.07
N GLY A 27 -6.11 -11.19 3.32
CA GLY A 27 -6.65 -12.40 3.95
C GLY A 27 -6.35 -13.66 3.12
N ASN A 28 -6.82 -14.83 3.56
CA ASN A 28 -6.87 -16.06 2.73
C ASN A 28 -7.88 -15.90 1.57
N VAL A 29 -7.76 -14.83 0.80
CA VAL A 29 -8.40 -14.68 -0.50
C VAL A 29 -7.59 -15.57 -1.41
N ASP A 30 -8.24 -16.58 -1.99
CA ASP A 30 -7.64 -17.65 -2.78
C ASP A 30 -6.40 -17.17 -3.54
N ALA A 31 -5.29 -17.90 -3.39
CA ALA A 31 -4.02 -17.61 -4.03
C ALA A 31 -4.25 -17.29 -5.51
N ILE A 32 -4.33 -16.00 -5.84
CA ILE A 32 -4.61 -15.54 -7.18
C ILE A 32 -3.46 -16.07 -8.03
N GLU A 33 -3.78 -16.91 -9.00
CA GLU A 33 -2.77 -17.61 -9.78
C GLU A 33 -1.80 -16.60 -10.42
N GLY A 34 -0.51 -16.79 -10.18
CA GLY A 34 0.54 -15.91 -10.68
C GLY A 34 0.81 -14.65 -9.84
N VAL A 35 0.13 -14.45 -8.71
CA VAL A 35 0.50 -13.38 -7.76
C VAL A 35 1.71 -13.79 -6.92
N GLU A 36 2.69 -12.89 -6.85
CA GLU A 36 3.87 -13.07 -6.02
C GLU A 36 3.84 -12.11 -4.83
N HIS A 37 4.21 -12.60 -3.66
CA HIS A 37 4.24 -11.83 -2.43
C HIS A 37 5.68 -11.47 -2.06
N TYR A 38 5.87 -10.22 -1.64
CA TYR A 38 7.17 -9.68 -1.27
C TYR A 38 7.12 -9.00 0.08
N GLN A 39 8.14 -9.26 0.89
CA GLN A 39 8.51 -8.41 2.01
C GLN A 39 9.59 -7.44 1.55
N CYS A 40 9.28 -6.15 1.62
CA CYS A 40 10.24 -5.08 1.37
C CYS A 40 10.61 -4.45 2.72
N ARG A 41 11.88 -4.56 3.11
CA ARG A 41 12.42 -3.92 4.30
C ARG A 41 13.00 -2.57 3.92
N LEU A 42 12.33 -1.51 4.32
CA LEU A 42 12.76 -0.13 4.13
C LEU A 42 13.66 0.31 5.29
N TYR A 43 14.71 1.05 4.96
CA TYR A 43 15.67 1.60 5.90
C TYR A 43 15.78 3.12 5.76
N ARG A 44 16.05 3.78 6.89
CA ARG A 44 16.53 5.17 6.98
C ARG A 44 17.43 5.28 8.22
N PRO A 45 18.16 6.38 8.44
CA PRO A 45 19.02 6.52 9.61
C PRO A 45 18.29 6.20 10.92
N GLY A 46 18.76 5.16 11.62
CA GLY A 46 18.24 4.72 12.91
C GLY A 46 16.89 4.00 12.89
N ARG A 47 16.27 3.74 11.73
CA ARG A 47 14.93 3.14 11.66
C ARG A 47 14.79 2.15 10.51
N LYS A 48 13.90 1.17 10.70
CA LYS A 48 13.51 0.20 9.69
C LYS A 48 11.99 -0.01 9.69
N LEU A 49 11.43 -0.37 8.55
CA LEU A 49 10.03 -0.74 8.39
C LEU A 49 9.91 -1.90 7.41
N ASP A 50 9.25 -2.97 7.83
CA ASP A 50 8.81 -4.03 6.93
C ASP A 50 7.43 -3.68 6.36
N VAL A 51 7.35 -3.66 5.02
CA VAL A 51 6.12 -3.54 4.25
C VAL A 51 5.92 -4.78 3.38
N TYR A 52 4.67 -5.10 3.10
CA TYR A 52 4.29 -6.27 2.31
C TYR A 52 3.50 -5.84 1.08
N LEU A 53 3.89 -6.38 -0.06
CA LEU A 53 3.30 -6.09 -1.36
C LEU A 53 2.97 -7.39 -2.08
N SER A 54 2.01 -7.33 -2.99
CA SER A 54 1.63 -8.45 -3.84
C SER A 54 1.50 -7.93 -5.25
N ILE A 55 2.24 -8.54 -6.16
CA ILE A 55 2.35 -8.10 -7.55
C ILE A 55 1.89 -9.20 -8.49
N GLY A 56 1.27 -8.79 -9.60
CA GLY A 56 0.83 -9.71 -10.63
C GLY A 56 2.00 -10.33 -11.40
N PRO A 57 1.71 -11.35 -12.23
CA PRO A 57 2.74 -12.02 -13.00
C PRO A 57 3.38 -11.06 -14.02
N GLY A 58 4.71 -11.08 -14.13
CA GLY A 58 5.46 -10.36 -15.16
C GLY A 58 5.99 -8.97 -14.78
N GLU A 59 5.77 -8.50 -13.55
CA GLU A 59 6.24 -7.19 -13.07
C GLU A 59 7.75 -7.12 -12.79
N GLY A 60 8.46 -8.26 -12.72
CA GLY A 60 9.91 -8.31 -12.52
C GLY A 60 10.37 -7.94 -11.11
N THR A 61 11.63 -7.51 -10.95
CA THR A 61 12.18 -7.08 -9.65
C THR A 61 11.81 -5.64 -9.37
N LEU A 62 11.10 -5.39 -8.25
CA LEU A 62 10.70 -4.06 -7.84
C LEU A 62 11.89 -3.22 -7.37
N THR A 63 11.98 -1.98 -7.86
CA THR A 63 12.88 -0.96 -7.32
C THR A 63 12.28 -0.30 -6.07
N LEU A 64 13.10 0.42 -5.30
CA LEU A 64 12.59 1.22 -4.17
C LEU A 64 11.59 2.29 -4.65
N ALA A 65 11.78 2.85 -5.84
CA ALA A 65 10.83 3.82 -6.39
C ALA A 65 9.46 3.17 -6.67
N ASP A 66 9.43 1.95 -7.21
CA ASP A 66 8.19 1.20 -7.47
C ASP A 66 7.47 0.88 -6.15
N VAL A 67 8.22 0.47 -5.13
CA VAL A 67 7.68 0.22 -3.79
C VAL A 67 7.09 1.49 -3.18
N LEU A 68 7.80 2.62 -3.23
CA LEU A 68 7.28 3.89 -2.74
C LEU A 68 6.07 4.39 -3.53
N TYR A 69 6.01 4.09 -4.83
CA TYR A 69 4.86 4.38 -5.66
C TYR A 69 3.62 3.58 -5.24
N MET A 70 3.73 2.26 -5.08
CA MET A 70 2.63 1.43 -4.59
C MET A 70 2.14 1.87 -3.21
N LEU A 71 3.07 2.20 -2.31
CA LEU A 71 2.72 2.73 -0.99
C LEU A 71 2.05 4.11 -1.05
N ALA A 72 2.41 4.95 -2.04
CA ALA A 72 1.75 6.23 -2.29
C ALA A 72 0.30 6.04 -2.73
N MET A 73 0.05 5.07 -3.60
CA MET A 73 -1.29 4.71 -4.06
C MET A 73 -2.15 4.21 -2.89
N ASP A 74 -1.62 3.34 -2.04
CA ASP A 74 -2.32 2.84 -0.85
C ASP A 74 -2.61 3.98 0.14
N ALA A 75 -1.62 4.83 0.44
CA ALA A 75 -1.79 5.99 1.33
C ALA A 75 -2.88 6.95 0.83
N SER A 76 -2.85 7.26 -0.47
CA SER A 76 -3.86 8.05 -1.17
C SER A 76 -5.25 7.43 -1.03
N GLY A 77 -5.39 6.14 -1.35
CA GLY A 77 -6.66 5.41 -1.25
C GLY A 77 -7.22 5.40 0.16
N CYS A 78 -6.37 5.22 1.17
CA CYS A 78 -6.77 5.27 2.58
C CYS A 78 -7.34 6.64 2.98
N SER A 79 -6.72 7.73 2.53
CA SER A 79 -7.22 9.07 2.81
C SER A 79 -8.52 9.37 2.06
N MET A 80 -8.66 8.93 0.81
CA MET A 80 -9.90 9.10 0.03
C MET A 80 -11.08 8.34 0.65
N MET A 81 -10.83 7.17 1.22
CA MET A 81 -11.87 6.27 1.72
C MET A 81 -12.14 6.39 3.23
N LYS A 82 -11.46 7.30 3.94
CA LYS A 82 -11.53 7.43 5.40
C LYS A 82 -12.95 7.53 5.95
N GLY A 83 -13.84 8.29 5.30
CA GLY A 83 -15.25 8.41 5.74
C GLY A 83 -16.16 7.25 5.32
N TYR A 84 -15.77 6.48 4.29
CA TYR A 84 -16.53 5.32 3.84
C TYR A 84 -16.29 4.11 4.75
N ALA A 85 -15.07 3.95 5.26
CA ALA A 85 -14.73 2.85 6.17
C ALA A 85 -15.61 2.85 7.44
N ASP A 86 -15.93 4.03 7.98
CA ASP A 86 -16.81 4.19 9.14
C ASP A 86 -18.26 3.75 8.83
N CYS A 87 -18.73 3.97 7.59
CA CYS A 87 -20.06 3.56 7.14
C CYS A 87 -20.19 2.05 6.98
N VAL A 88 -19.11 1.33 6.68
CA VAL A 88 -19.11 -0.12 6.51
C VAL A 88 -19.48 -0.82 7.81
N ASP A 89 -18.88 -0.39 8.93
CA ASP A 89 -19.18 -0.95 10.24
C ASP A 89 -20.60 -0.59 10.72
N ALA A 90 -21.11 0.57 10.31
CA ALA A 90 -22.45 1.02 10.65
C ALA A 90 -23.56 0.37 9.78
N GLN A 91 -23.23 -0.04 8.55
CA GLN A 91 -24.21 -0.55 7.56
C GLN A 91 -23.68 -1.78 6.80
N PRO A 92 -23.41 -2.90 7.50
CA PRO A 92 -22.76 -4.06 6.89
C PRO A 92 -23.55 -4.69 5.74
N LEU A 93 -24.89 -4.64 5.78
CA LEU A 93 -25.78 -5.09 4.69
C LEU A 93 -25.65 -4.25 3.41
N VAL A 94 -25.49 -2.93 3.54
CA VAL A 94 -25.38 -2.02 2.39
C VAL A 94 -24.03 -2.16 1.71
N PHE A 95 -22.99 -2.43 2.51
CA PHE A 95 -21.63 -2.63 2.03
C PHE A 95 -21.25 -4.10 1.90
N GLY A 96 -22.22 -5.02 1.86
CA GLY A 96 -22.01 -6.44 1.56
C GLY A 96 -21.06 -7.20 2.49
N THR A 97 -20.86 -6.75 3.72
CA THR A 97 -19.96 -7.38 4.71
C THR A 97 -20.68 -8.32 5.69
N ASP A 98 -21.98 -8.54 5.49
CA ASP A 98 -22.84 -9.45 6.29
C ASP A 98 -22.65 -10.94 5.96
N GLY A 99 -21.76 -11.26 5.01
CA GLY A 99 -21.49 -12.61 4.54
C GLY A 99 -22.17 -12.96 3.21
N ASN A 100 -23.04 -12.10 2.66
CA ASN A 100 -23.67 -12.33 1.35
C ASN A 100 -22.75 -11.99 0.16
N PHE A 101 -21.69 -11.19 0.38
CA PHE A 101 -20.72 -10.82 -0.64
C PHE A 101 -19.28 -10.97 -0.10
N PRO A 102 -18.73 -12.19 -0.08
CA PRO A 102 -17.42 -12.46 0.52
C PRO A 102 -16.29 -11.64 -0.09
N GLU A 103 -16.38 -11.28 -1.36
CA GLU A 103 -15.41 -10.45 -2.09
C GLU A 103 -15.37 -9.02 -1.54
N ILE A 104 -16.54 -8.46 -1.16
CA ILE A 104 -16.61 -7.12 -0.58
C ILE A 104 -16.06 -7.15 0.85
N GLY A 105 -16.36 -8.21 1.61
CA GLY A 105 -15.72 -8.45 2.90
C GLY A 105 -14.20 -8.54 2.82
N ALA A 106 -13.69 -9.31 1.85
CA ALA A 106 -12.26 -9.45 1.58
C ALA A 106 -11.61 -8.10 1.23
N PHE A 107 -12.24 -7.31 0.35
CA PHE A 107 -11.79 -5.96 0.01
C PHE A 107 -11.63 -5.08 1.26
N TRP A 108 -12.62 -5.04 2.15
CA TRP A 108 -12.54 -4.20 3.34
C TRP A 108 -11.49 -4.67 4.35
N GLN A 109 -11.28 -5.98 4.47
CA GLN A 109 -10.19 -6.51 5.29
C GLN A 109 -8.83 -6.09 4.74
N GLU A 110 -8.63 -6.25 3.43
CA GLU A 110 -7.40 -5.86 2.77
C GLU A 110 -7.16 -4.35 2.87
N PHE A 111 -8.18 -3.55 2.57
CA PHE A 111 -8.14 -2.09 2.70
C PHE A 111 -7.70 -1.65 4.10
N ARG A 112 -8.30 -2.23 5.16
CA ARG A 112 -7.90 -1.93 6.55
C ARG A 112 -6.44 -2.30 6.82
N GLY A 113 -5.97 -3.42 6.29
CA GLY A 113 -4.57 -3.84 6.40
C GLY A 113 -3.62 -2.87 5.71
N ARG A 114 -3.94 -2.44 4.48
CA ARG A 114 -3.16 -1.43 3.74
C ARG A 114 -3.13 -0.10 4.49
N CYS A 115 -4.24 0.34 5.09
CA CYS A 115 -4.25 1.58 5.87
C CYS A 115 -3.47 1.50 7.18
N LYS A 116 -3.40 0.33 7.83
CA LYS A 116 -2.48 0.12 8.96
C LYS A 116 -1.02 0.20 8.50
N GLN A 117 -0.68 -0.37 7.35
CA GLN A 117 0.65 -0.24 6.75
C GLN A 117 0.97 1.22 6.41
N ALA A 118 0.03 1.97 5.83
CA ALA A 118 0.18 3.40 5.54
C ALA A 118 0.42 4.24 6.81
N ALA A 119 -0.27 3.93 7.91
CA ALA A 119 -0.02 4.59 9.20
C ALA A 119 1.41 4.31 9.73
N ARG A 120 1.89 3.05 9.63
CA ARG A 120 3.28 2.71 10.00
C ARG A 120 4.30 3.40 9.09
N LEU A 121 3.98 3.55 7.80
CA LEU A 121 4.81 4.29 6.85
C LEU A 121 4.88 5.78 7.21
N LYS A 122 3.74 6.37 7.61
CA LYS A 122 3.69 7.74 8.12
C LYS A 122 4.61 7.93 9.32
N ASP A 123 4.52 7.03 10.29
CA ASP A 123 5.39 7.06 11.46
C ASP A 123 6.85 6.92 11.06
N PHE A 124 7.18 6.05 10.09
CA PHE A 124 8.54 5.81 9.59
C PHE A 124 9.12 7.02 8.85
N LEU A 125 8.39 7.65 7.93
CA LEU A 125 8.84 8.79 7.13
C LEU A 125 8.79 10.12 7.90
N GLY A 126 7.83 10.26 8.81
CA GLY A 126 7.47 11.52 9.42
C GLY A 126 6.46 12.30 8.56
N GLU A 127 5.73 13.23 9.20
CA GLU A 127 4.56 13.91 8.62
C GLU A 127 4.84 14.55 7.26
N THR A 128 5.93 15.32 7.13
CA THR A 128 6.24 16.08 5.91
C THR A 128 6.47 15.18 4.72
N SER A 129 7.35 14.18 4.86
CA SER A 129 7.68 13.27 3.76
C SER A 129 6.55 12.30 3.44
N TYR A 130 5.75 11.91 4.45
CA TYR A 130 4.53 11.14 4.20
C TYR A 130 3.51 11.93 3.38
N ARG A 131 3.23 13.20 3.72
CA ARG A 131 2.31 14.05 2.95
C ARG A 131 2.77 14.28 1.52
N GLU A 132 4.07 14.46 1.31
CA GLU A 132 4.65 14.54 -0.03
C GLU A 132 4.34 13.26 -0.84
N LEU A 133 4.60 12.10 -0.26
CA LEU A 133 4.36 10.79 -0.87
C LEU A 133 2.86 10.56 -1.15
N GLU A 134 1.99 10.82 -0.18
CA GLU A 134 0.53 10.68 -0.32
C GLU A 134 -0.04 11.57 -1.42
N THR A 135 0.41 12.83 -1.49
CA THR A 135 0.00 13.78 -2.54
C THR A 135 0.37 13.24 -3.91
N TRP A 136 1.53 12.59 -4.06
CA TRP A 136 1.93 12.01 -5.34
C TRP A 136 0.99 10.90 -5.77
N GLY A 137 0.57 10.02 -4.86
CA GLY A 137 -0.44 8.98 -5.14
C GLY A 137 -1.80 9.54 -5.55
N GLN A 138 -2.14 10.77 -5.15
CA GLN A 138 -3.37 11.45 -5.60
C GLN A 138 -3.20 12.07 -7.00
N THR A 139 -2.03 12.64 -7.26
CA THR A 139 -1.74 13.34 -8.54
C THR A 139 -1.29 12.44 -9.68
N TYR A 140 -0.83 11.20 -9.39
CA TYR A 140 -0.53 10.17 -10.39
C TYR A 140 -1.82 9.48 -10.87
N THR A 141 -2.82 10.27 -11.27
CA THR A 141 -4.03 9.78 -11.90
C THR A 141 -3.76 9.60 -13.40
N PHE A 142 -3.57 8.36 -13.82
CA PHE A 142 -3.67 7.85 -15.20
C PHE A 142 -3.39 8.87 -16.33
N HIS A 143 -2.13 9.28 -16.52
CA HIS A 143 -1.69 9.56 -17.87
C HIS A 143 -1.55 8.21 -18.59
N LYS A 144 -2.68 7.68 -19.10
CA LYS A 144 -2.61 6.89 -20.32
C LYS A 144 -1.95 7.79 -21.34
N THR A 145 -0.69 7.53 -21.65
CA THR A 145 -0.09 8.02 -22.88
C THR A 145 -1.01 7.58 -24.03
N PRO A 146 -1.43 8.49 -24.94
CA PRO A 146 -2.24 8.12 -26.10
C PRO A 146 -1.53 7.12 -27.01
#